data_AF-A0A932IMC3-F1
#
_entry.id   AF-A0A932IMC3-F1
#
_cell.length_a   1.000
_cell.length_b   1.000
_cell.length_c   1.000
_cell.angle_alpha   90.00
_cell.angle_beta   90.00
_cell.angle_gamma   90.00
#
_symmetry.space_group_name_H-M   'P 1'
#
loop_
_entity.id
_entity.type
_entity.pdbx_description
1 polymer ?
#
loop_
_entity_poly.entity_id
_entity_poly.type
_entity_poly.pdbx_seq_one_letter_code
_entity_poly.pdbx_strand_id
1 'polypeptide(L)' 'MSVMAMPARGRHKLKLLVPISFSGRSNLALDFALTYSQRFSADVYLFHVFAGATDNYR' A
#
# COMPACT_ATOMS: atom_id res chain seq x y z
N MET A 1 38.02 25.98 -2.81
CA MET A 1 37.78 24.56 -2.52
C MET A 1 36.30 24.29 -2.76
N SER A 2 35.94 23.50 -3.77
CA SER A 2 34.54 23.18 -4.10
C SER A 2 34.21 21.80 -3.53
N VAL A 3 33.23 21.73 -2.62
CA VAL A 3 32.73 20.47 -2.07
C VAL A 3 31.66 19.94 -3.04
N MET A 4 31.95 18.82 -3.68
CA MET A 4 31.00 18.12 -4.54
C MET A 4 29.91 17.49 -3.66
N ALA A 5 28.72 18.10 -3.63
CA ALA A 5 27.57 17.53 -2.94
C ALA A 5 27.13 16.24 -3.64
N MET A 6 27.21 15.11 -2.94
CA MET A 6 26.68 13.84 -3.46
C MET A 6 25.15 13.94 -3.54
N PRO A 7 24.52 13.52 -4.65
CA PRO A 7 23.06 13.50 -4.74
C PRO A 7 22.53 12.52 -3.69
N ALA A 8 21.65 13.02 -2.81
CA ALA A 8 20.97 12.18 -1.83
C ALA A 8 20.22 11.07 -2.59
N ARG A 9 20.59 9.81 -2.39
CA ARG A 9 19.75 8.69 -2.84
C ARG A 9 18.39 8.87 -2.18
N GLY A 10 17.38 9.25 -2.96
CA GLY A 10 16.02 9.47 -2.44
C GLY A 10 15.59 8.23 -1.64
N ARG A 11 15.27 8.42 -0.36
CA ARG A 11 14.73 7.32 0.46
C ARG A 11 13.43 6.89 -0.21
N HIS A 12 13.41 5.70 -0.80
CA HIS A 12 12.18 5.12 -1.30
C HIS A 12 11.19 4.99 -0.13
N LYS A 13 10.07 5.69 -0.22
CA LYS A 13 8.98 5.58 0.74
C LYS A 13 8.38 4.18 0.65
N LEU A 14 8.23 3.50 1.78
CA LEU A 14 7.59 2.19 1.84
C LEU A 14 6.15 2.31 1.32
N LYS A 15 5.70 1.33 0.54
CA LYS A 15 4.33 1.27 0.00
C LYS A 15 3.70 -0.04 0.42
N LEU A 16 2.53 0.03 1.05
CA LEU A 16 1.76 -1.11 1.53
C LEU A 16 0.52 -1.28 0.65
N LEU A 17 0.37 -2.43 -0.01
CA LEU A 17 -0.83 -2.78 -0.75
C LEU A 17 -1.68 -3.71 0.10
N VAL A 18 -2.92 -3.30 0.40
CA VAL A 18 -3.85 -4.04 1.25
C VAL A 18 -5.04 -4.52 0.41
N PRO A 19 -5.18 -5.84 0.21
CA PRO A 19 -6.41 -6.41 -0.34
C PRO A 19 -7.55 -6.18 0.65
N ILE A 20 -8.59 -5.46 0.22
CA ILE A 20 -9.78 -5.22 1.02
C ILE A 20 -10.93 -6.03 0.43
N SER A 21 -11.67 -6.74 1.28
CA SER A 21 -12.89 -7.47 0.91
C SER A 21 -14.08 -7.08 1.80
N PHE A 22 -13.91 -6.05 2.64
CA PHE A 22 -14.82 -5.64 3.71
C PHE A 22 -15.20 -6.74 4.71
N SER A 23 -14.45 -7.84 4.72
CA SER A 23 -14.58 -8.88 5.73
C SER A 23 -13.82 -8.49 7.01
N GLY A 24 -14.18 -9.07 8.15
CA GLY A 24 -13.45 -8.86 9.40
C GLY A 24 -11.95 -9.17 9.29
N ARG A 25 -11.58 -10.19 8.50
CA ARG A 25 -10.17 -10.54 8.26
C ARG A 25 -9.43 -9.47 7.46
N SER A 26 -10.06 -8.92 6.41
CA SER A 26 -9.44 -7.84 5.64
C SER A 26 -9.36 -6.52 6.43
N ASN A 27 -10.29 -6.27 7.35
CA ASN A 27 -10.23 -5.11 8.25
C ASN A 27 -9.06 -5.24 9.24
N LEU A 28 -8.84 -6.44 9.79
CA LEU A 28 -7.67 -6.68 10.64
C LEU A 28 -6.35 -6.43 9.88
N ALA A 29 -6.25 -6.87 8.62
CA ALA A 29 -5.08 -6.58 7.78
C ALA A 29 -4.88 -5.07 7.53
N LEU A 30 -5.98 -4.32 7.38
CA LEU A 30 -5.96 -2.87 7.29
C LEU A 30 -5.45 -2.23 8.59
N ASP A 31 -5.89 -2.69 9.76
CA ASP A 31 -5.43 -2.18 11.07
C ASP A 31 -3.91 -2.35 11.24
N PHE A 32 -3.38 -3.50 10.80
CA PHE A 32 -1.93 -3.71 10.74
C PHE A 32 -1.28 -2.70 9.79
N ALA A 33 -1.77 -2.58 8.55
CA ALA A 33 -1.18 -1.67 7.57
C ALA A 33 -1.14 -0.21 8.05
N LEU A 34 -2.19 0.24 8.74
CA LEU A 34 -2.24 1.58 9.36
C LEU A 34 -1.22 1.74 10.48
N THR A 35 -1.04 0.71 11.32
CA THR A 35 -0.02 0.72 12.37
C THR A 35 1.40 0.81 11.77
N TYR A 36 1.67 0.02 10.72
CA TYR A 36 2.96 0.05 10.01
C TYR A 36 3.17 1.38 9.27
N SER A 37 2.14 1.97 8.68
CA SER A 37 2.27 3.23 7.94
C SER A 37 2.67 4.39 8.84
N GLN A 38 2.14 4.45 10.06
CA GLN A 38 2.53 5.44 11.06
C GLN A 38 4.01 5.28 11.46
N ARG A 39 4.46 4.04 11.70
CA ARG A 39 5.84 3.77 12.14
C ARG A 39 6.89 4.02 11.06
N PHE A 40 6.57 3.71 9.80
CA PHE A 40 7.53 3.75 8.70
C PHE A 40 7.29 4.91 7.71
N SER A 41 6.34 5.80 8.01
CA SER A 41 5.86 6.83 7.09
C SER A 41 5.53 6.24 5.72
N ALA A 42 4.84 5.10 5.69
CA ALA A 42 4.52 4.37 4.46
C ALA A 42 3.24 4.90 3.81
N ASP A 43 3.13 4.77 2.49
CA ASP A 43 1.86 4.96 1.79
C ASP A 43 1.03 3.68 1.85
N VAL A 44 -0.28 3.79 2.09
CA VAL A 44 -1.21 2.66 2.10
C VAL A 44 -2.11 2.74 0.87
N TYR A 45 -2.14 1.67 0.09
CA TYR A 45 -2.98 1.50 -1.09
C TYR A 45 -3.99 0.41 -0.81
N LEU A 46 -5.28 0.68 -1.02
CA LEU A 46 -6.35 -0.30 -0.89
C LEU A 46 -6.68 -0.89 -2.26
N PHE A 47 -6.78 -2.21 -2.33
CA PHE A 47 -7.15 -2.92 -3.55
C PHE A 47 -8.36 -3.79 -3.30
N HIS A 48 -9.45 -3.50 -3.98
CA HIS A 48 -10.69 -4.25 -3.90
C HIS A 48 -11.03 -4.86 -5.25
N VAL A 49 -11.44 -6.13 -5.24
CA VAL A 49 -11.92 -6.84 -6.43
C VAL A 49 -13.41 -7.05 -6.27
N PHE A 50 -14.18 -6.62 -7.28
CA PHE A 50 -15.58 -6.98 -7.44
C PHE A 50 -15.70 -8.01 -8.56
N ALA A 51 -16.57 -9.01 -8.37
CA ALA A 51 -17.01 -9.82 -9.49
C ALA A 51 -17.82 -8.92 -10.42
N GLY A 52 -17.38 -8.78 -11.68
CA GLY A 52 -18.22 -8.18 -12.71
C GLY A 52 -19.43 -9.09 -12.95
N ALA A 53 -20.59 -8.50 -13.17
CA ALA A 53 -21.74 -9.22 -13.71
C ALA A 53 -21.44 -9.58 -15.18
N THR A 54 -20.64 -10.62 -15.39
CA THR A 54 -20.50 -11.25 -16.70
C THR A 54 -21.42 -12.46 -16.73
N ASP A 55 -22.62 -12.28 -17.26
CA ASP A 55 -23.57 -13.36 -17.57
C ASP A 55 -23.09 -14.28 -18.71
N ASN A 56 -21.95 -13.98 -19.36
CA ASN A 56 -21.55 -14.61 -20.62
C ASN A 56 -20.09 -15.09 -20.64
N TYR A 57 -19.75 -16.10 -19.83
CA TYR A 57 -18.65 -17.02 -20.17
C TYR A 57 -19.25 -18.34 -20.65
N ARG A 58 -19.68 -18.35 -21.92
CA ARG A 58 -19.95 -19.55 -22.71
C ARG A 58 -19.36 -19.36 -24.10
#